data_AF-A0A949PLI7-F1
#
_entry.id   AF-A0A949PLI7-F1
#
_cell.length_a   1.000
_cell.length_b   1.000
_cell.length_c   1.000
_cell.angle_alpha   90.00
_cell.angle_beta   90.00
_cell.angle_gamma   90.00
#
_symmetry.space_group_name_H-M   'P 1'
#
loop_
_entity.id
_entity.type
_entity.pdbx_description
1 polymer ?
#
loop_
_entity_poly.entity_id
_entity_poly.type
_entity_poly.pdbx_seq_one_letter_code
_entity_poly.pdbx_strand_id
1 'polypeptide(L)' 'MPILGLLESDVLYPDLIDDYASYGSMVRKNLSALDKHLEFRHYCIQEGEFPSNLDECDAYLITG' A
#
# COMPACT_ATOMS: atom_id res chain seq x y z
N MET A 1 -0.63 -12.88 -11.19
CA MET A 1 0.47 -12.47 -10.29
C MET A 1 -0.19 -12.11 -8.97
N PRO A 2 0.37 -12.48 -7.80
CA PRO A 2 -0.27 -12.18 -6.54
C PRO A 2 -0.42 -10.67 -6.35
N ILE A 3 -1.55 -10.23 -5.81
CA ILE A 3 -1.91 -8.84 -5.57
C ILE A 3 -1.90 -8.59 -4.07
N LEU A 4 -1.08 -7.64 -3.63
CA LEU A 4 -1.07 -7.14 -2.26
C LEU A 4 -1.82 -5.81 -2.19
N GLY A 5 -2.90 -5.77 -1.41
CA GLY A 5 -3.59 -4.54 -1.06
C GLY A 5 -2.87 -3.80 0.07
N LEU A 6 -2.62 -2.52 -0.13
CA LEU A 6 -2.02 -1.61 0.85
C LEU A 6 -3.12 -0.69 1.36
N LEU A 7 -3.63 -0.98 2.56
CA LEU A 7 -4.65 -0.20 3.24
C LEU A 7 -3.96 0.90 4.05
N GLU A 8 -3.92 2.11 3.48
CA GLU A 8 -3.20 3.24 4.05
C GLU A 8 -4.05 3.94 5.13
N SER A 9 -3.78 3.62 6.40
CA SER A 9 -4.56 4.11 7.56
C SER A 9 -3.88 5.23 8.35
N ASP A 10 -2.65 5.59 7.97
CA ASP A 10 -1.81 6.64 8.56
C ASP A 10 -1.35 7.66 7.51
N VAL A 11 -0.93 8.84 7.97
CA VAL A 11 -0.32 9.87 7.12
C VAL A 11 1.17 9.88 7.37
N LEU A 12 1.95 9.83 6.28
CA LEU A 12 3.40 9.95 6.36
C LEU A 12 3.80 11.33 6.89
N TYR A 13 4.87 11.39 7.70
CA TYR A 13 5.37 12.66 8.21
C TYR A 13 5.74 13.63 7.07
N PRO A 14 5.43 14.93 7.18
CA PRO A 14 5.65 15.90 6.10
C PRO A 14 7.08 15.89 5.53
N ASP A 15 8.08 15.79 6.41
CA ASP A 15 9.50 15.81 6.02
C ASP A 15 9.95 14.56 5.24
N LEU A 16 9.09 13.53 5.15
CA LEU A 16 9.36 12.28 4.44
C LEU A 16 8.56 12.15 3.13
N ILE A 17 7.63 13.06 2.84
CA ILE A 17 6.73 12.97 1.68
C ILE A 17 7.53 13.00 0.37
N ASP A 18 8.52 13.87 0.25
CA ASP A 18 9.30 14.03 -0.99
C ASP A 18 10.13 12.77 -1.32
N ASP A 19 10.52 11.99 -0.31
CA ASP A 19 11.31 10.77 -0.49
C ASP A 19 10.45 9.54 -0.78
N TYR A 20 9.26 9.49 -0.19
CA TYR A 20 8.51 8.23 -0.05
C TYR A 20 7.04 8.30 -0.46
N ALA A 21 6.44 9.49 -0.58
CA ALA A 21 5.01 9.74 -0.82
C ALA A 21 4.05 9.23 0.27
N SER A 22 4.12 7.95 0.63
CA SER A 22 3.29 7.31 1.66
C SER A 22 4.00 6.10 2.27
N TYR A 23 3.55 5.63 3.44
CA TYR A 23 4.06 4.37 3.99
C TYR A 23 3.78 3.17 3.08
N GLY A 24 2.63 3.11 2.41
CA GLY A 24 2.36 2.07 1.42
C GLY A 24 3.35 2.12 0.26
N SER A 25 3.73 3.31 -0.20
CA SER A 25 4.75 3.49 -1.25
C SER A 25 6.14 3.04 -0.79
N MET A 26 6.52 3.27 0.47
CA MET A 26 7.75 2.70 1.05
C MET A 26 7.75 1.18 1.04
N VAL A 27 6.66 0.57 1.53
CA VAL A 27 6.51 -0.88 1.59
C VAL A 27 6.54 -1.48 0.18
N ARG A 28 5.79 -0.90 -0.76
CA ARG A 28 5.81 -1.29 -2.17
C ARG A 28 7.22 -1.30 -2.74
N LYS A 29 8.01 -0.24 -2.50
CA LYS A 29 9.40 -0.15 -2.98
C LYS A 29 10.26 -1.29 -2.43
N ASN A 30 10.17 -1.57 -1.13
CA ASN A 30 10.94 -2.64 -0.49
C ASN A 30 10.52 -4.03 -1.00
N LEU A 31 9.21 -4.30 -1.09
CA LEU A 31 8.70 -5.60 -1.54
C LEU A 31 8.96 -5.83 -3.04
N SER A 32 8.88 -4.79 -3.87
CA SER A 32 9.21 -4.88 -5.30
C SER A 32 10.68 -5.23 -5.53
N ALA A 33 11.58 -4.88 -4.61
CA ALA A 33 12.99 -5.25 -4.68
C ALA A 33 13.24 -6.73 -4.35
N LEU A 34 12.35 -7.36 -3.56
CA LEU A 34 12.40 -8.78 -3.21
C LEU A 34 11.71 -9.65 -4.25
N ASP A 35 10.54 -9.22 -4.73
CA ASP A 35 9.79 -9.92 -5.76
C ASP A 35 9.15 -8.91 -6.74
N LYS A 36 9.73 -8.86 -7.94
CA LYS A 36 9.23 -8.04 -9.05
C LYS A 36 7.90 -8.53 -9.63
N HIS A 37 7.44 -9.71 -9.22
CA HIS A 37 6.20 -10.29 -9.69
C HIS A 37 4.99 -9.97 -8.80
N LEU A 38 5.18 -9.23 -7.70
CA LEU A 38 4.09 -8.78 -6.86
C LEU A 38 3.39 -7.57 -7.51
N GLU A 39 2.06 -7.62 -7.58
CA GLU A 39 1.23 -6.47 -7.95
C GLU A 39 0.70 -5.80 -6.67
N PHE A 40 0.42 -4.49 -6.76
CA PHE A 40 0.03 -3.69 -5.60
C PHE A 40 -1.21 -2.86 -5.91
N ARG A 41 -2.13 -2.78 -4.96
CA ARG A 41 -3.27 -1.84 -4.98
C ARG A 41 -3.22 -0.98 -3.73
N HIS A 42 -3.36 0.32 -3.87
CA HIS A 42 -3.41 1.25 -2.74
C HIS A 42 -4.86 1.63 -2.47
N TYR A 43 -5.19 1.74 -1.19
CA TYR A 43 -6.49 2.20 -0.72
C TYR A 43 -6.25 3.24 0.37
N CYS A 44 -6.62 4.49 0.11
CA CYS A 44 -6.53 5.55 1.10
C CYS A 44 -7.72 5.47 2.07
N ILE A 45 -7.55 4.70 3.15
CA ILE A 45 -8.63 4.41 4.11
C ILE A 45 -9.12 5.68 4.80
N GLN A 46 -8.22 6.64 5.01
CA GLN A 46 -8.55 7.94 5.60
C GLN A 46 -9.51 8.77 4.72
N GLU A 47 -9.45 8.57 3.40
CA GLU A 47 -10.36 9.21 2.44
C GLU A 47 -11.59 8.34 2.12
N GLY A 48 -11.76 7.23 2.84
CA GLY A 48 -12.86 6.30 2.65
C GLY A 48 -12.71 5.41 1.41
N GLU A 49 -11.50 5.29 0.85
CA GLU A 49 -11.23 4.35 -0.23
C GLU A 49 -10.95 2.97 0.35
N PHE A 50 -11.79 2.00 -0.02
CA PHE A 50 -11.68 0.61 0.41
C PHE A 50 -11.75 -0.32 -0.81
N PRO A 51 -11.25 -1.56 -0.69
CA PRO A 51 -11.54 -2.61 -1.68
C PRO A 51 -13.04 -2.78 -1.84
N SER A 52 -13.50 -2.94 -3.09
CA SER A 52 -14.93 -3.18 -3.35
C SER A 52 -15.36 -4.58 -2.93
N ASN A 53 -14.40 -5.50 -2.85
CA ASN A 53 -14.56 -6.87 -2.35
C ASN A 53 -13.24 -7.29 -1.66
N LEU A 54 -13.32 -8.11 -0.61
CA LEU A 54 -12.15 -8.69 0.04
C LEU A 54 -11.32 -9.55 -0.92
N ASP A 55 -11.94 -10.22 -1.90
CA ASP A 55 -11.23 -11.06 -2.87
C ASP A 55 -10.50 -10.27 -3.97
N GLU A 56 -10.51 -8.94 -3.90
CA GLU A 56 -9.81 -8.07 -4.84
C GLU A 56 -8.28 -8.20 -4.78
N CYS A 57 -7.75 -8.61 -3.62
CA CYS A 57 -6.34 -8.88 -3.38
C CYS A 57 -6.14 -10.25 -2.73
N ASP A 58 -4.99 -10.86 -2.96
CA ASP A 58 -4.61 -12.15 -2.33
C ASP A 58 -4.22 -11.97 -0.86
N ALA A 59 -3.78 -10.77 -0.49
CA ALA A 59 -3.47 -10.38 0.88
C ALA A 59 -3.64 -8.86 1.06
N TYR A 60 -3.77 -8.43 2.31
CA TYR A 60 -3.79 -7.02 2.70
C TYR A 60 -2.73 -6.72 3.75
N LEU A 61 -2.08 -5.58 3.61
CA LEU A 61 -1.22 -4.96 4.61
C LEU A 61 -1.83 -3.62 5.00
N ILE A 62 -1.95 -3.37 6.31
CA ILE A 62 -2.50 -2.14 6.87
C ILE A 62 -1.34 -1.33 7.45
N THR A 63 -1.21 -0.06 7.05
CA THR A 63 -0.25 0.89 7.65
C THR A 63 -0.85 1.52 8.92
N GLY A 64 -0.05 2.13 9.80
CA GLY A 64 -0.51 2.61 11.11
C GLY A 64 0.57 3.29 11.94
#